data_AF-A0A9E8LTP6-F1
#
_entry.id   AF-A0A9E8LTP6-F1
#
_cell.length_a   1.000
_cell.length_b   1.000
_cell.length_c   1.000
_cell.angle_alpha   90.00
_cell.angle_beta   90.00
_cell.angle_gamma   90.00
#
_symmetry.space_group_name_H-M   'P 1'
#
loop_
_entity.id
_entity.type
_entity.pdbx_description
1 polymer ?
#
loop_
_entity_poly.entity_id
_entity_poly.type
_entity_poly.pdbx_seq_one_letter_code
_entity_poly.pdbx_strand_id
1 'polypeptide(L)'
;MWLLIVSVIFSLAIGYKITHTIYAKQIELTEYNELYKCNRCGKFHRKYQEIVLTKIDPNYTESTCPICHSQSSVYFGNEYDWMKTNPESPRIRFRQLHQLKKAIKTVEATKKEDESIETFLNYYHFLPERKTK
;
A
#
# COMPACT_ATOMS: atom_id res chain seq x y z
N MET A 1 -40.23 26.60 -7.74
CA MET A 1 -39.33 27.15 -6.69
C MET A 1 -38.70 26.05 -5.83
N TRP A 2 -39.50 25.18 -5.19
CA TRP A 2 -38.99 24.03 -4.41
C TRP A 2 -38.09 23.07 -5.20
N LEU A 3 -38.45 22.73 -6.44
CA LEU A 3 -37.62 21.86 -7.30
C LEU A 3 -36.23 22.45 -7.61
N LEU A 4 -36.11 23.78 -7.70
CA LEU A 4 -34.82 24.45 -7.90
C LEU A 4 -33.98 24.43 -6.62
N ILE A 5 -34.61 24.60 -5.46
CA ILE A 5 -33.92 24.52 -4.16
C ILE A 5 -33.38 23.10 -3.96
N VAL A 6 -34.18 22.06 -4.26
CA VAL A 6 -33.76 20.67 -4.16
C VAL A 6 -32.62 20.35 -5.14
N SER A 7 -32.67 20.85 -6.39
CA SER A 7 -31.59 20.61 -7.35
C SER A 7 -30.27 21.27 -6.96
N VAL A 8 -30.32 22.47 -6.37
CA VAL A 8 -29.13 23.18 -5.85
C VAL A 8 -28.54 22.43 -4.67
N ILE A 9 -29.36 22.02 -3.69
CA ILE A 9 -28.88 21.25 -2.53
C ILE A 9 -28.26 19.92 -2.98
N PHE A 10 -28.90 19.22 -3.92
CA PHE A 10 -28.39 17.96 -4.44
C PHE A 10 -27.06 18.14 -5.18
N SER A 11 -26.93 19.21 -5.97
CA SER A 11 -25.69 19.55 -6.67
C SER A 11 -24.54 19.87 -5.70
N LEU A 12 -24.83 20.63 -4.63
CA LEU A 12 -23.87 20.92 -3.57
C LEU A 12 -23.43 19.65 -2.82
N ALA A 13 -24.37 18.76 -2.49
CA ALA A 13 -24.08 17.50 -1.82
C ALA A 13 -23.20 16.57 -2.68
N ILE A 14 -23.48 16.49 -3.98
CA ILE A 14 -22.64 15.75 -4.93
C ILE A 14 -21.25 16.38 -5.01
N GLY A 15 -21.17 17.70 -5.18
CA GLY A 15 -19.91 18.43 -5.24
C GLY A 15 -19.04 18.18 -4.01
N TYR A 16 -19.63 18.26 -2.82
CA TYR A 16 -18.95 17.96 -1.55
C TYR A 16 -18.41 16.52 -1.50
N LYS A 17 -19.21 15.53 -1.89
CA LYS A 17 -18.75 14.13 -1.92
C LYS A 17 -17.59 13.93 -2.89
N ILE A 18 -17.64 14.56 -4.07
CA ILE A 18 -16.58 14.47 -5.07
C ILE A 18 -15.29 15.08 -4.54
N THR A 19 -15.34 16.31 -4.01
CA THR A 19 -14.15 16.99 -3.48
C THR A 19 -13.56 16.21 -2.32
N HIS A 20 -14.38 15.77 -1.36
CA HIS A 20 -13.93 14.95 -0.23
C HIS A 20 -13.22 13.67 -0.69
N THR A 21 -13.75 13.00 -1.72
CA THR A 21 -13.15 11.79 -2.27
C THR A 21 -11.80 12.07 -2.94
N ILE A 22 -11.67 13.18 -3.66
CA ILE A 22 -10.41 13.60 -4.29
C ILE A 22 -9.37 13.94 -3.22
N TYR A 23 -9.76 14.70 -2.20
CA TYR A 23 -8.87 15.03 -1.07
C TYR A 23 -8.39 13.78 -0.34
N ALA A 24 -9.28 12.85 -0.02
CA ALA A 24 -8.92 11.59 0.64
C ALA A 24 -7.90 10.79 -0.20
N LYS A 25 -8.13 10.69 -1.51
CA LYS A 25 -7.18 10.00 -2.40
C LYS A 25 -5.84 10.74 -2.51
N GLN A 26 -5.83 12.07 -2.45
CA GLN A 26 -4.59 12.86 -2.48
C GLN A 26 -3.77 12.66 -1.19
N ILE A 27 -4.44 12.62 -0.03
CA ILE A 27 -3.80 12.31 1.25
C ILE A 27 -3.18 10.91 1.19
N GLU A 28 -3.96 9.92 0.76
CA GLU A 28 -3.47 8.55 0.59
C GLU A 28 -2.27 8.48 -0.36
N LEU A 29 -2.34 9.16 -1.52
CA LEU A 29 -1.22 9.19 -2.46
C LEU A 29 0.04 9.82 -1.84
N THR A 30 -0.13 10.79 -0.94
CA THR A 30 0.98 11.45 -0.26
C THR A 30 1.61 10.52 0.77
N GLU A 31 0.79 9.82 1.55
CA GLU A 31 1.23 8.81 2.52
C GLU A 31 2.00 7.66 1.85
N TYR A 32 1.47 7.11 0.76
CA TYR A 32 2.15 6.05 0.01
C TYR A 32 3.50 6.50 -0.56
N ASN A 33 3.60 7.79 -0.90
CA ASN A 33 4.82 8.37 -1.41
C ASN A 33 5.75 8.92 -0.33
N GLU A 34 5.41 8.79 0.95
CA GLU A 34 6.29 9.22 2.05
C GLU A 34 7.66 8.57 1.89
N LEU A 35 8.71 9.37 2.03
CA LEU A 35 10.07 8.98 1.73
C LEU A 35 10.80 8.57 3.01
N TYR A 36 11.50 7.45 2.95
CA TYR A 36 12.27 6.88 4.04
C TYR A 36 13.73 6.78 3.62
N LYS A 37 14.64 6.96 4.58
CA LYS A 37 16.08 6.77 4.40
C LYS A 37 16.55 5.63 5.27
N CYS A 38 17.28 4.69 4.67
CA CYS A 38 17.91 3.61 5.41
C CYS A 38 19.18 4.12 6.12
N ASN A 39 19.29 3.83 7.42
CA ASN A 39 20.45 4.23 8.23
C ASN A 39 21.73 3.42 7.90
N ARG A 40 21.58 2.21 7.34
CA ARG A 40 22.71 1.31 7.05
C ARG A 40 23.25 1.49 5.65
N CYS A 41 22.41 1.35 4.62
CA CYS A 41 22.85 1.41 3.22
C CYS A 41 22.70 2.80 2.59
N GLY A 42 22.10 3.77 3.30
CA GLY A 42 21.89 5.13 2.81
C GLY A 42 20.87 5.26 1.68
N LYS A 43 20.30 4.15 1.18
CA LYS A 43 19.30 4.16 0.13
C LYS A 43 17.96 4.71 0.61
N PHE A 44 17.21 5.27 -0.33
CA PHE A 44 15.88 5.79 -0.10
C PHE A 44 14.84 4.83 -0.67
N HIS A 45 13.69 4.76 -0.02
CA HIS A 45 12.53 4.01 -0.48
C HIS A 45 11.26 4.73 -0.03
N ARG A 46 10.11 4.38 -0.61
CA ARG A 46 8.82 4.95 -0.25
C ARG A 46 7.97 3.99 0.58
N LYS A 47 7.00 4.54 1.33
CA LYS A 47 6.13 3.75 2.21
C LYS A 47 5.43 2.61 1.48
N TYR A 48 4.97 2.84 0.24
CA TYR A 48 4.30 1.79 -0.51
C TYR A 48 5.16 0.55 -0.76
N GLN A 49 6.49 0.69 -0.84
CA GLN A 49 7.40 -0.43 -1.04
C GLN A 49 7.45 -1.32 0.21
N GLU A 50 7.39 -0.71 1.40
CA GLU A 50 7.24 -1.46 2.66
C GLU A 50 5.90 -2.20 2.70
N ILE A 51 4.80 -1.51 2.36
CA ILE A 51 3.45 -2.10 2.35
C ILE A 51 3.38 -3.31 1.41
N VAL A 52 4.02 -3.24 0.24
CA VAL A 52 4.06 -4.38 -0.68
C VAL A 52 4.84 -5.53 -0.06
N LEU A 53 5.99 -5.26 0.57
CA LEU A 53 6.81 -6.30 1.18
C LEU A 53 6.14 -6.97 2.38
N THR A 54 5.46 -6.23 3.27
CA THR A 54 4.69 -6.84 4.37
C THR A 54 3.60 -7.78 3.87
N LYS A 55 3.09 -7.56 2.65
CA LYS A 55 2.09 -8.42 2.02
C LYS A 55 2.68 -9.64 1.34
N ILE A 56 3.96 -9.65 1.00
CA ILE A 56 4.61 -10.77 0.29
C ILE A 56 5.44 -11.60 1.27
N ASP A 57 6.28 -10.96 2.07
CA ASP A 57 7.18 -11.59 3.03
C ASP A 57 6.62 -11.48 4.47
N PRO A 58 6.24 -12.61 5.10
CA PRO A 58 5.69 -12.61 6.46
C PRO A 58 6.73 -12.21 7.53
N ASN A 59 8.03 -12.26 7.22
CA ASN A 59 9.09 -11.87 8.15
C ASN A 59 9.47 -10.39 8.03
N TYR A 60 8.90 -9.68 7.05
CA TYR A 60 9.20 -8.27 6.84
C TYR A 60 8.53 -7.40 7.90
N THR A 61 9.29 -6.50 8.51
CA THR A 61 8.80 -5.57 9.54
C THR A 61 8.69 -4.15 8.95
N GLU A 62 7.62 -3.42 9.31
CA GLU A 62 7.49 -2.02 8.92
C GLU A 62 8.66 -1.16 9.42
N SER A 63 8.95 -0.05 8.72
CA SER A 63 10.11 0.82 9.03
C SER A 63 11.47 0.12 8.92
N THR A 64 11.54 -0.91 8.09
CA THR A 64 12.81 -1.50 7.65
C THR A 64 13.04 -1.21 6.18
N CYS A 65 14.30 -1.27 5.76
CA CYS A 65 14.68 -1.03 4.38
C CYS A 65 14.31 -2.23 3.49
N PRO A 66 13.60 -2.04 2.38
CA PRO A 66 13.26 -3.07 1.39
C PRO A 66 14.45 -3.85 0.80
N ILE A 67 15.67 -3.32 0.94
CA ILE A 67 16.87 -3.82 0.26
C ILE A 67 17.79 -4.56 1.24
N CYS A 68 17.99 -4.00 2.43
CA CYS A 68 18.94 -4.55 3.42
C CYS A 68 18.32 -4.87 4.78
N HIS A 69 16.99 -4.77 4.91
CA HIS A 69 16.19 -5.12 6.10
C HIS A 69 16.62 -4.47 7.43
N SER A 70 17.48 -3.45 7.38
CA SER A 70 17.83 -2.64 8.54
C SER A 70 16.84 -1.52 8.75
N GLN A 71 16.82 -0.93 9.95
CA GLN A 71 15.95 0.18 10.29
C GLN A 71 16.09 1.37 9.31
N SER A 72 14.94 1.88 8.89
CA SER A 72 14.78 3.10 8.10
C SER A 72 14.02 4.13 8.93
N SER A 73 14.22 5.41 8.61
CA SER A 73 13.51 6.52 9.25
C SER A 73 12.86 7.41 8.20
N VAL A 74 11.75 8.06 8.58
CA VAL A 74 11.08 9.05 7.73
C VAL A 74 12.06 10.16 7.41
N TYR A 75 12.16 10.51 6.13
CA TYR A 75 12.99 11.59 5.65
C TYR A 75 12.15 12.86 5.50
N PHE A 76 12.44 13.86 6.34
CA PHE A 76 11.73 15.15 6.36
C PHE A 76 12.37 16.23 5.47
N GLY A 77 13.45 15.90 4.76
CA GLY A 77 14.10 16.84 3.87
C GLY A 77 13.42 16.95 2.50
N ASN A 78 13.92 17.86 1.66
CA ASN A 78 13.46 17.98 0.29
C ASN A 78 13.91 16.79 -0.56
N GLU A 79 13.04 16.30 -1.44
CA GLU A 79 13.42 15.31 -2.44
C GLU A 79 14.52 15.85 -3.34
N TYR A 80 15.62 15.11 -3.47
CA TYR A 80 16.67 15.44 -4.42
C TYR A 80 16.19 15.18 -5.85
N ASP A 81 16.68 15.94 -6.82
CA ASP A 81 16.21 15.84 -8.21
C ASP A 81 16.42 14.46 -8.83
N TRP A 82 17.54 13.79 -8.51
CA TRP A 82 17.82 12.44 -8.98
C TRP A 82 16.82 11.39 -8.46
N MET A 83 16.14 11.64 -7.34
CA MET A 83 15.13 10.72 -6.81
C MET A 83 13.86 10.69 -7.65
N LYS A 84 13.59 11.77 -8.40
CA LYS A 84 12.42 11.87 -9.29
C LYS A 84 12.53 10.91 -10.47
N THR A 85 13.76 10.55 -10.85
CA THR A 85 14.06 9.65 -11.97
C THR A 85 14.64 8.31 -11.51
N ASN A 86 14.87 8.13 -10.20
CA ASN A 86 15.45 6.89 -9.66
C ASN A 86 14.47 5.71 -9.82
N PRO A 87 14.83 4.65 -10.56
CA PRO A 87 14.00 3.46 -10.69
C PRO A 87 13.86 2.66 -9.38
N GLU A 88 14.77 2.83 -8.41
CA GLU A 88 14.71 2.09 -7.14
C GLU A 88 13.65 2.65 -6.15
N SER A 89 13.22 3.91 -6.32
CA SER A 89 12.26 4.56 -5.42
C SER A 89 11.30 5.49 -6.19
N PRO A 90 10.56 4.96 -7.19
CA PRO A 90 9.75 5.79 -8.07
C PRO A 90 8.56 6.36 -7.30
N ARG A 91 8.23 7.61 -7.61
CA ARG A 91 7.02 8.25 -7.08
C ARG A 91 5.80 7.71 -7.82
N ILE A 92 4.82 7.19 -7.09
CA ILE A 92 3.57 6.71 -7.70
C ILE A 92 2.61 7.89 -7.95
N ARG A 93 1.90 7.83 -9.07
CA ARG A 93 0.81 8.75 -9.45
C ARG A 93 -0.55 8.13 -9.14
N PHE A 94 -1.62 8.92 -9.18
CA PHE A 94 -2.99 8.45 -8.94
C PHE A 94 -3.40 7.18 -9.70
N ARG A 95 -3.07 7.09 -11.00
CA ARG A 95 -3.38 5.91 -11.81
C ARG A 95 -2.66 4.65 -11.30
N GLN A 96 -1.41 4.81 -10.87
CA GLN A 96 -0.58 3.73 -10.34
C GLN A 96 -1.04 3.32 -8.94
N LEU A 97 -1.51 4.26 -8.11
CA LEU A 97 -2.10 3.94 -6.81
C LEU A 97 -3.28 2.97 -6.96
N HIS A 98 -4.16 3.18 -7.95
CA HIS A 98 -5.26 2.26 -8.21
C HIS A 98 -4.76 0.85 -8.60
N GLN A 99 -3.77 0.77 -9.48
CA GLN A 99 -3.16 -0.50 -9.90
C GLN A 99 -2.50 -1.23 -8.73
N LEU A 100 -1.75 -0.50 -7.90
CA LEU A 100 -1.11 -1.02 -6.70
C LEU A 100 -2.12 -1.61 -5.72
N LYS A 101 -3.19 -0.86 -5.39
CA LYS A 101 -4.24 -1.34 -4.49
C LYS A 101 -4.95 -2.57 -5.04
N LYS A 102 -5.16 -2.63 -6.36
CA LYS A 102 -5.71 -3.83 -7.01
C LYS A 102 -4.77 -5.03 -6.84
N ALA A 103 -3.48 -4.84 -7.08
CA ALA A 103 -2.48 -5.90 -6.92
C ALA A 103 -2.40 -6.41 -5.47
N ILE A 104 -2.36 -5.52 -4.48
CA ILE A 104 -2.37 -5.88 -3.06
C ILE A 104 -3.60 -6.73 -2.72
N LYS A 105 -4.79 -6.31 -3.17
CA LYS A 105 -6.03 -7.08 -2.95
C LYS A 105 -5.99 -8.47 -3.58
N THR A 106 -5.40 -8.61 -4.77
CA THR A 106 -5.23 -9.90 -5.42
C THR A 106 -4.31 -10.81 -4.62
N VAL A 107 -3.17 -10.29 -4.15
CA VAL A 107 -2.25 -11.06 -3.29
C VAL A 107 -2.94 -11.53 -2.00
N GLU A 108 -3.71 -10.66 -1.35
CA GLU A 108 -4.48 -11.02 -0.16
C GLU A 108 -5.55 -12.08 -0.44
N ALA A 109 -6.22 -12.02 -1.59
CA ALA A 109 -7.19 -13.03 -1.99
C ALA A 109 -6.54 -14.39 -2.22
N THR A 110 -5.40 -14.43 -2.92
CA THR A 110 -4.63 -15.66 -3.15
C THR A 110 -4.15 -16.26 -1.83
N LYS A 111 -3.65 -15.44 -0.89
CA LYS A 111 -3.26 -15.93 0.45
C LYS A 111 -4.41 -16.62 1.18
N LYS A 112 -5.61 -16.05 1.14
CA LYS A 112 -6.79 -16.68 1.76
C LYS A 112 -7.19 -17.99 1.10
N GLU A 113 -7.03 -18.08 -0.22
CA GLU A 113 -7.28 -19.31 -0.97
C GLU A 113 -6.27 -20.40 -0.58
N ASP A 114 -4.98 -20.06 -0.50
CA ASP A 114 -3.92 -20.95 -0.03
C ASP A 114 -4.19 -21.44 1.41
N GLU A 115 -4.55 -20.53 2.33
CA GLU A 115 -4.93 -20.86 3.70
C GLU A 115 -6.17 -21.79 3.74
N SER A 116 -7.15 -21.54 2.88
CA SER A 116 -8.35 -22.38 2.79
C SER A 116 -8.03 -23.78 2.27
N ILE A 117 -7.13 -23.90 1.30
CA ILE A 117 -6.65 -25.18 0.77
C ILE A 117 -5.88 -25.92 1.85
N GLU A 118 -4.95 -25.25 2.54
CA GLU A 118 -4.18 -25.87 3.64
C GLU A 118 -5.12 -26.37 4.76
N THR A 119 -6.13 -25.59 5.11
CA THR A 119 -7.14 -25.99 6.11
C THR A 119 -7.93 -27.21 5.66
N PHE A 120 -8.37 -27.25 4.39
CA PHE A 120 -9.05 -28.41 3.81
C PHE A 120 -8.16 -29.66 3.87
N LEU A 121 -6.91 -29.56 3.42
CA LEU A 121 -6.00 -30.70 3.40
C LEU A 121 -5.67 -31.21 4.80
N ASN A 122 -5.54 -30.32 5.78
CA ASN A 122 -5.37 -30.68 7.19
C ASN A 122 -6.61 -31.39 7.75
N TYR A 123 -7.81 -30.88 7.46
CA TYR A 123 -9.08 -31.46 7.94
C TYR A 123 -9.29 -32.90 7.44
N TYR A 124 -8.91 -33.18 6.20
CA TYR A 124 -9.00 -34.52 5.61
C TYR A 124 -7.73 -35.38 5.78
N HIS A 125 -6.76 -34.93 6.60
CA HIS A 125 -5.50 -35.64 6.87
C HIS A 125 -4.69 -35.99 5.61
N PHE A 126 -4.78 -35.16 4.56
CA PHE A 126 -3.97 -35.32 3.35
C PHE A 126 -2.54 -34.78 3.49
N LEU A 127 -2.27 -34.00 4.54
CA LEU A 127 -0.93 -33.52 4.86
C LEU A 127 -0.25 -34.45 5.88
N PRO A 128 1.05 -34.76 5.70
CA PRO A 128 1.80 -35.53 6.68
C PRO A 128 1.86 -34.76 7.99
N GLU A 129 1.80 -35.47 9.12
CA GLU A 129 1.95 -34.88 10.45
C GLU A 129 3.26 -34.08 10.49
N ARG A 130 3.16 -32.78 10.80
CA ARG A 130 4.34 -31.92 10.94
C ARG A 130 5.17 -32.48 12.11
N LYS A 131 6.27 -33.17 11.80
CA LYS A 131 7.29 -33.54 12.79
C LYS A 131 7.83 -32.25 13.38
N THR A 132 7.37 -31.88 14.56
CA THR A 132 7.97 -30.83 15.38
C THR A 132 9.42 -31.25 15.64
N LYS A 133 10.37 -30.45 15.14
CA LYS A 133 11.78 -30.52 15.53
C LYS A 133 12.01 -29.62 16.73
#